data_AF-A0A2N9MUL4-F1
#
_entry.id   AF-A0A2N9MUL4-F1
#
_cell.length_a   1.000
_cell.length_b   1.000
_cell.length_c   1.000
_cell.angle_alpha   90.00
_cell.angle_beta   90.00
_cell.angle_gamma   90.00
#
_symmetry.space_group_name_H-M   'P 1'
#
loop_
_entity.id
_entity.type
_entity.pdbx_description
1 polymer ?
#
loop_
_entity_poly.entity_id
_entity_poly.type
_entity_poly.pdbx_seq_one_letter_code
_entity_poly.pdbx_strand_id
1 'polypeptide(L)'
;MRGLIRSAGPDVPRECASSRCRCTFGQSLGRPWPRSVRQTAVFTKCDGVVDWQYCLSGKPNNDVEVVGTHLGLPFNATVFRHIAVRLAGSRARPFRRDSLRTGTTT
;
A
#
# COMPACT_ATOMS: atom_id res chain seq x y z
N MET A 1 2.03 15.78 -15.51
CA MET A 1 2.23 14.35 -15.82
C MET A 1 1.02 13.85 -16.60
N ARG A 2 1.19 13.48 -17.88
CA ARG A 2 0.12 12.91 -18.71
C ARG A 2 -0.03 11.42 -18.36
N GLY A 3 -1.25 10.91 -18.20
CA GLY A 3 -1.53 9.53 -17.80
C GLY A 3 -0.86 8.51 -18.72
N LEU A 4 -0.17 7.52 -18.15
CA LEU A 4 0.66 6.52 -18.84
C LEU A 4 -0.12 5.32 -19.39
N ILE A 5 -1.44 5.25 -19.16
CA ILE A 5 -2.26 4.13 -19.66
C ILE A 5 -2.67 4.43 -21.11
N ARG A 6 -1.90 3.87 -22.06
CA ARG A 6 -2.13 4.02 -23.51
C ARG A 6 -3.37 3.28 -24.02
N SER A 7 -3.80 2.23 -23.32
CA SER A 7 -4.95 1.41 -23.70
C SER A 7 -5.69 1.01 -22.44
N ALA A 8 -6.78 1.73 -22.17
CA ALA A 8 -7.69 1.44 -21.09
C ALA A 8 -8.97 0.88 -21.72
N GLY A 9 -9.62 -0.09 -21.07
CA GLY A 9 -10.93 -0.58 -21.53
C GLY A 9 -11.94 0.58 -21.62
N PRO A 10 -13.06 0.41 -22.34
CA PRO A 10 -14.04 1.48 -22.57
C PRO A 10 -14.53 2.14 -21.26
N ASP A 11 -14.50 1.41 -20.15
CA ASP A 11 -14.97 1.86 -18.84
C ASP A 11 -13.92 2.61 -17.98
N VAL A 12 -12.69 2.77 -18.48
CA VAL A 12 -11.63 3.43 -17.71
C VAL A 12 -11.57 4.92 -18.05
N PRO A 13 -11.71 5.83 -17.06
CA PRO A 13 -11.68 7.27 -17.32
C PRO A 13 -10.39 7.75 -17.96
N ARG A 14 -10.48 8.78 -18.81
CA ARG A 14 -9.34 9.33 -19.57
C ARG A 14 -8.21 9.85 -18.67
N GLU A 15 -8.55 10.27 -17.46
CA GLU A 15 -7.61 10.80 -16.47
C GLU A 15 -7.10 9.72 -15.51
N CYS A 16 -7.45 8.45 -15.74
CA CYS A 16 -7.00 7.34 -14.92
C CYS A 16 -5.47 7.27 -14.85
N ALA A 17 -4.95 6.87 -13.68
CA ALA A 17 -3.53 6.91 -13.33
C ALA A 17 -2.88 8.31 -13.39
N SER A 18 -3.68 9.38 -13.33
CA SER A 18 -3.19 10.74 -13.05
C SER A 18 -3.74 11.23 -11.71
N SER A 19 -3.15 12.33 -11.21
CA SER A 19 -3.66 13.04 -10.03
C SER A 19 -5.06 13.62 -10.20
N ARG A 20 -5.62 13.62 -11.42
CA ARG A 20 -6.98 14.09 -11.73
C ARG A 20 -8.00 12.97 -11.85
N CYS A 21 -7.57 11.71 -11.71
CA CYS A 21 -8.47 10.55 -11.76
C CYS A 21 -9.52 10.63 -10.64
N ARG A 22 -10.79 10.47 -11.01
CA ARG A 22 -11.91 10.39 -10.06
C ARG A 22 -12.63 9.04 -10.09
N CYS A 23 -12.05 8.00 -10.68
CA CYS A 23 -12.66 6.67 -10.58
C CYS A 23 -12.63 6.15 -9.14
N THR A 24 -13.56 5.25 -8.79
CA THR A 24 -13.66 4.67 -7.44
C THR A 24 -12.33 4.09 -6.95
N PHE A 25 -11.59 3.41 -7.83
CA PHE A 25 -10.26 2.89 -7.53
C PHE A 25 -9.27 4.01 -7.15
N GLY A 26 -9.13 5.04 -7.99
CA GLY A 26 -8.21 6.15 -7.73
C GLY A 26 -8.56 6.91 -6.44
N GLN A 27 -9.85 7.15 -6.20
CA GLN A 27 -10.32 7.76 -4.95
C GLN A 27 -10.03 6.87 -3.73
N SER A 28 -10.02 5.55 -3.88
CA SER A 28 -9.76 4.62 -2.77
C SER A 28 -8.31 4.67 -2.29
N LEU A 29 -7.35 5.00 -3.17
CA LEU A 29 -5.91 5.05 -2.84
C LEU A 29 -5.58 6.16 -1.83
N GLY A 30 -6.34 7.26 -1.83
CA GLY A 30 -6.14 8.39 -0.92
C GLY A 30 -6.90 8.25 0.41
N ARG A 31 -7.66 7.17 0.62
CA ARG A 31 -8.44 7.01 1.86
C ARG A 31 -7.53 6.66 3.02
N PRO A 32 -7.78 7.21 4.22
CA PRO A 32 -7.04 6.81 5.41
C PRO A 32 -7.34 5.34 5.73
N TRP A 33 -6.31 4.61 6.11
CA TRP A 33 -6.48 3.26 6.65
C TRP A 33 -7.29 3.27 7.96
N PRO A 34 -8.17 2.27 8.20
CA PRO A 34 -8.87 2.14 9.46
C PRO A 34 -7.91 2.05 10.65
N ARG A 35 -8.25 2.66 11.79
CA ARG A 35 -7.42 2.63 13.02
C ARG A 35 -7.19 1.22 13.59
N SER A 36 -8.06 0.28 13.23
CA SER A 36 -7.94 -1.13 13.59
C SER A 36 -6.80 -1.84 12.85
N VAL A 37 -6.34 -1.29 11.72
CA VAL A 37 -5.27 -1.86 10.90
C VAL A 37 -3.94 -1.24 11.32
N ARG A 38 -3.05 -2.08 11.86
CA ARG A 38 -1.68 -1.68 12.17
C ARG A 38 -0.86 -1.59 10.89
N GLN A 39 -0.07 -0.54 10.75
CA GLN A 39 0.76 -0.27 9.57
C GLN A 39 2.23 -0.42 9.92
N THR A 40 3.01 -0.89 8.97
CA THR A 40 4.47 -0.90 9.02
C THR A 40 4.97 -0.58 7.61
N ALA A 41 5.78 0.46 7.47
CA ALA A 41 6.43 0.80 6.21
C ALA A 41 7.87 0.31 6.30
N VAL A 42 8.23 -0.64 5.45
CA VAL A 42 9.62 -1.09 5.30
C VAL A 42 10.15 -0.51 4.01
N PHE A 43 11.21 0.27 4.08
CA PHE A 43 11.75 1.01 2.94
C PHE A 43 13.28 0.89 2.88
N THR A 44 13.86 1.26 1.75
CA THR A 44 15.30 1.39 1.61
C THR A 44 15.63 2.65 0.83
N LYS A 45 16.64 3.40 1.25
CA LYS A 45 17.08 4.60 0.52
C LYS A 45 17.78 4.27 -0.81
N CYS A 46 18.20 3.01 -0.98
CA CYS A 46 18.79 2.50 -2.22
C CYS A 46 17.71 1.95 -3.18
N ASP A 47 16.43 2.32 -3.00
CA ASP A 47 15.36 1.96 -3.92
C ASP A 47 15.55 2.73 -5.24
N GLY A 48 15.85 2.00 -6.31
CA GLY A 48 16.04 2.56 -7.66
C GLY A 48 14.76 2.66 -8.49
N VAL A 49 13.60 2.30 -7.94
CA VAL A 49 12.31 2.24 -8.65
C VAL A 49 11.36 3.30 -8.11
N VAL A 50 11.23 3.40 -6.79
CA VAL A 50 10.36 4.34 -6.09
C VAL A 50 11.20 5.20 -5.16
N ASP A 51 11.01 6.52 -5.22
CA ASP A 51 11.64 7.43 -4.25
C ASP A 51 11.15 7.09 -2.83
N TRP A 52 12.11 6.70 -1.99
CA TRP A 52 11.87 6.18 -0.65
C TRP A 52 11.08 7.15 0.24
N GLN A 53 11.13 8.46 -0.02
CA GLN A 53 10.39 9.46 0.75
C GLN A 53 8.88 9.26 0.62
N TYR A 54 8.40 8.77 -0.53
CA TYR A 54 6.98 8.45 -0.75
C TYR A 54 6.55 7.14 -0.07
N CYS A 55 7.48 6.32 0.38
CA CYS A 55 7.20 5.07 1.08
C CYS A 55 6.98 5.27 2.60
N LEU A 56 7.30 6.45 3.13
CA LEU A 56 7.13 6.75 4.55
C LEU A 56 5.66 6.88 4.94
N SER A 57 5.28 6.33 6.09
CA SER A 57 3.91 6.44 6.62
C SER A 57 3.63 7.78 7.32
N GLY A 58 4.66 8.62 7.49
CA GLY A 58 4.60 9.84 8.30
C GLY A 58 4.53 9.57 9.80
N LYS A 59 4.80 8.33 10.23
CA LYS A 59 4.78 7.89 11.62
C LYS A 59 6.11 7.17 11.90
N PRO A 60 7.11 7.85 12.49
CA PRO A 60 8.46 7.30 12.65
C PRO A 60 8.52 5.91 13.27
N ASN A 61 7.64 5.59 14.23
CA ASN A 61 7.59 4.27 14.87
C ASN A 61 7.15 3.13 13.93
N ASN A 62 6.48 3.46 12.83
CA ASN A 62 6.02 2.51 11.83
C ASN A 62 7.01 2.35 10.68
N ASP A 63 7.93 3.30 10.49
CA ASP A 63 8.85 3.38 9.37
C ASP A 63 10.16 2.67 9.72
N VAL A 64 10.58 1.72 8.89
CA VAL A 64 11.75 0.87 9.11
C VAL A 64 12.62 0.90 7.86
N GLU A 65 13.80 1.50 7.98
CA GLU A 65 14.81 1.46 6.93
C GLU A 65 15.58 0.13 6.98
N VAL A 66 15.77 -0.49 5.82
CA VAL A 66 16.63 -1.66 5.65
C VAL A 66 17.60 -1.46 4.49
N VAL A 67 18.71 -2.19 4.49
CA VAL A 67 19.67 -2.23 3.38
C VAL A 67 19.14 -3.18 2.30
N GLY A 68 19.07 -2.73 1.05
CA GLY A 68 18.68 -3.55 -0.09
C GLY A 68 18.32 -2.70 -1.31
N THR A 69 17.82 -3.34 -2.35
CA THR A 69 17.17 -2.66 -3.49
C THR A 69 15.68 -2.93 -3.45
N HIS A 70 14.89 -2.21 -4.25
CA HIS A 70 13.45 -2.45 -4.41
C HIS A 70 13.09 -3.94 -4.57
N LEU A 71 13.73 -4.58 -5.56
CA LEU A 71 13.51 -5.99 -5.87
C LEU A 71 14.20 -6.94 -4.88
N GLY A 72 15.13 -6.44 -4.07
CA GLY A 72 15.76 -7.19 -3.00
C GLY A 72 14.92 -7.28 -1.71
N LEU A 73 14.03 -6.30 -1.46
CA LEU A 73 13.19 -6.28 -0.25
C LEU A 73 12.37 -7.57 -0.04
N PRO A 74 11.72 -8.15 -1.08
CA PRO A 74 10.96 -9.39 -0.93
C PRO A 74 11.78 -10.62 -0.54
N PHE A 75 13.12 -10.58 -0.66
CA PHE A 75 14.04 -11.67 -0.33
C PHE A 75 14.94 -11.37 0.87
N ASN A 76 14.76 -10.21 1.51
CA ASN A 76 15.64 -9.73 2.56
C ASN A 76 15.24 -10.31 3.94
N ALA A 77 16.12 -11.08 4.56
CA ALA A 77 15.87 -11.71 5.87
C ALA A 77 15.52 -10.69 6.99
N THR A 78 16.12 -9.50 6.96
CA THR A 78 15.82 -8.43 7.92
C THR A 78 14.38 -7.95 7.80
N VAL A 79 13.86 -7.85 6.57
CA VAL A 79 12.46 -7.50 6.31
C VAL A 79 11.53 -8.53 6.96
N PHE A 80 11.77 -9.83 6.71
CA PHE A 80 10.96 -10.90 7.30
C PHE A 80 11.02 -10.91 8.83
N ARG A 81 12.19 -10.60 9.42
CA ARG A 81 12.31 -10.47 10.88
C ARG A 81 11.44 -9.34 11.43
N HIS A 82 11.42 -8.18 10.78
CA HIS A 82 10.53 -7.09 11.18
C HIS A 82 9.05 -7.47 11.04
N ILE A 83 8.66 -8.14 9.95
CA ILE A 83 7.30 -8.64 9.76
C ILE A 83 6.90 -9.58 10.90
N ALA A 84 7.76 -10.57 11.21
CA ALA A 84 7.49 -11.53 12.27
C ALA A 84 7.27 -10.86 13.65
N VAL A 85 8.14 -9.91 14.02
CA VAL A 85 8.00 -9.14 15.28
C VAL A 85 6.68 -8.37 15.33
N ARG A 86 6.32 -7.69 14.23
CA ARG A 86 5.10 -6.87 14.16
C ARG A 86 3.83 -7.74 14.23
N LEU A 87 3.85 -8.91 13.58
CA LEU A 87 2.75 -9.86 13.63
C LEU A 87 2.61 -10.51 15.00
N ALA A 88 3.71 -10.90 15.64
CA ALA A 88 3.69 -11.48 16.99
C ALA A 88 3.14 -10.51 18.05
N GLY A 89 3.42 -9.21 17.90
CA GLY A 89 2.85 -8.16 18.76
C GLY A 89 1.39 -7.80 18.46
N SER A 90 0.83 -8.29 17.35
CA SER A 90 -0.56 -8.05 16.99
C SER A 90 -1.46 -9.13 17.57
N ARG A 91 -2.30 -8.80 18.56
CA ARG A 91 -3.41 -9.68 18.95
C ARG A 91 -4.36 -9.78 17.76
N ALA A 92 -4.38 -10.93 17.09
CA ALA A 92 -5.29 -11.16 15.99
C ALA A 92 -6.74 -11.05 16.47
N ARG A 93 -7.51 -10.09 15.94
CA ARG A 93 -8.96 -10.22 15.93
C ARG A 93 -9.30 -11.22 14.82
N PRO A 94 -10.18 -12.21 15.06
CA PRO A 94 -10.59 -13.14 14.02
C PRO A 94 -11.09 -12.37 12.78
N PHE A 95 -10.55 -12.71 11.61
CA PHE A 95 -11.02 -12.17 10.34
C PHE A 95 -12.47 -12.62 10.11
N ARG A 96 -13.44 -11.72 10.32
CA ARG A 96 -14.86 -11.98 10.08
C ARG A 96 -15.15 -11.76 8.59
N ARG A 97 -15.43 -12.85 7.87
CA ARG A 97 -15.73 -12.86 6.42
C ARG A 97 -17.02 -12.10 6.03
N ASP A 98 -17.86 -11.74 7.01
CA ASP A 98 -19.21 -11.21 6.76
C ASP A 98 -19.24 -9.79 6.17
N SER A 99 -18.15 -9.04 6.25
CA SER A 99 -18.09 -7.62 5.84
C SER A 99 -17.98 -7.37 4.32
N LEU A 100 -17.86 -8.42 3.50
CA LEU A 100 -17.69 -8.32 2.04
C LEU A 100 -19.01 -8.46 1.25
N ARG A 101 -20.16 -8.69 1.91
CA ARG A 101 -21.44 -8.98 1.24
C ARG A 101 -22.43 -7.82 1.09
N THR A 102 -22.19 -6.65 1.66
CA THR A 102 -23.08 -5.48 1.48
C THR A 102 -22.67 -4.63 0.29
N GLY A 103 -22.93 -5.17 -0.89
CA GLY A 103 -23.01 -4.43 -2.15
C GLY A 103 -24.29 -4.85 -2.84
N THR A 104 -25.44 -4.50 -2.25
CA THR A 104 -26.75 -4.75 -2.86
C THR A 104 -26.85 -3.98 -4.16
N THR A 105 -26.95 -4.72 -5.26
CA THR A 105 -27.45 -4.24 -6.54
C THR A 105 -28.87 -3.70 -6.35
N THR A 106 -29.09 -2.42 -6.62
CA THR A 106 -30.39 -1.87 -7.00
C THR A 106 -30.14 -0.76 -8.01
#